data_AF-A0A1I8B1I0-F1
#
_entry.id   AF-A0A1I8B1I0-F1
#
_cell.length_a   1.000
_cell.length_b   1.000
_cell.length_c   1.000
_cell.angle_alpha   90.00
_cell.angle_beta   90.00
_cell.angle_gamma   90.00
#
_symmetry.space_group_name_H-M   'P 1'
#
loop_
_entity.id
_entity.type
_entity.pdbx_description
1 polymer ?
#
loop_
_entity_poly.entity_id
_entity_poly.type
_entity_poly.pdbx_seq_one_letter_code
_entity_poly.pdbx_strand_id
1 'polypeptide(L)'
;MNRSIKIIAEKGFVPIKENNCLYYFEVKIIPEIEEKCGWSAEIGLFKNNSQQFRVCSNGLFCSKTNLNSPYKQSQMFGCLIKSNDIIGCGIYFPKLNNENKESLNAQLFFTINGEKKGKTIFLDLNDSENSFQYFPSASLFCCSVEANFGTNKFLYKIDEYKNE
;
A
#
# COMPACT_ATOMS: atom_id res chain seq x y z
N MET A 1 -3.31 25.28 13.07
CA MET A 1 -2.16 24.77 12.29
C MET A 1 -2.54 23.37 11.83
N ASN A 2 -2.85 23.17 10.54
CA ASN A 2 -3.17 21.83 10.03
C ASN A 2 -1.85 21.09 9.87
N ARG A 3 -1.70 19.96 10.58
CA ARG A 3 -0.51 19.12 10.50
C ARG A 3 -0.91 17.79 9.88
N SER A 4 -0.04 17.25 9.04
CA SER A 4 -0.25 15.89 8.54
C SER A 4 -0.14 14.88 9.67
N ILE A 5 -1.07 13.94 9.72
CA ILE A 5 -1.06 12.83 10.69
C ILE A 5 -0.57 11.58 9.98
N LYS A 6 0.43 10.90 10.55
CA LYS A 6 0.91 9.60 10.06
C LYS A 6 0.34 8.49 10.94
N ILE A 7 -0.28 7.50 10.31
CA ILE A 7 -0.85 6.31 10.95
C ILE A 7 -0.11 5.10 10.40
N ILE A 8 0.31 4.19 11.28
CA ILE A 8 0.92 2.91 10.94
C ILE A 8 0.21 1.84 11.76
N ALA A 9 -0.18 0.73 11.13
CA ALA A 9 -0.78 -0.39 11.83
C ALA A 9 0.20 -1.02 12.82
N GLU A 10 -0.30 -1.48 13.96
CA GLU A 10 0.53 -2.16 14.98
C GLU A 10 1.04 -3.52 14.52
N LYS A 11 0.28 -4.20 13.65
CA LYS A 11 0.64 -5.49 13.07
C LYS A 11 0.97 -5.32 11.58
N GLY A 12 2.14 -5.78 11.20
CA GLY A 12 2.55 -5.84 9.79
C GLY A 12 2.29 -7.21 9.16
N PHE A 13 2.21 -7.20 7.83
CA PHE A 13 2.19 -8.37 6.97
C PHE A 13 3.57 -9.01 6.93
N VAL A 14 3.59 -10.33 7.12
CA VAL A 14 4.81 -11.14 7.15
C VAL A 14 4.62 -12.29 6.17
N PRO A 15 5.59 -12.58 5.27
CA PRO A 15 5.51 -13.74 4.40
C PRO A 15 5.47 -15.05 5.21
N ILE A 16 4.60 -15.97 4.81
CA ILE A 16 4.59 -17.34 5.34
C ILE A 16 5.39 -18.21 4.39
N LYS A 17 6.50 -18.80 4.85
CA LYS A 17 7.47 -19.49 3.99
C LYS A 17 6.84 -20.59 3.12
N GLU A 18 5.85 -21.30 3.65
CA GLU A 18 5.32 -22.54 3.06
C GLU A 18 4.13 -22.32 2.13
N ASN A 19 3.56 -21.11 2.08
CA ASN A 19 2.32 -20.83 1.34
C ASN A 19 2.40 -19.52 0.56
N ASN A 20 1.73 -19.49 -0.59
CA ASN A 20 1.40 -18.23 -1.24
C ASN A 20 0.46 -17.44 -0.32
N CYS A 21 0.76 -16.17 -0.07
CA CYS A 21 0.00 -15.33 0.86
C CYS A 21 -0.33 -13.99 0.23
N LEU A 22 -1.63 -13.70 0.12
CA LEU A 22 -2.12 -12.36 -0.23
C LEU A 22 -2.58 -11.65 1.04
N TYR A 23 -1.97 -10.51 1.33
CA TYR A 23 -2.48 -9.56 2.32
C TYR A 23 -3.10 -8.36 1.60
N TYR A 24 -4.22 -7.88 2.12
CA TYR A 24 -4.98 -6.79 1.52
C TYR A 24 -5.70 -5.96 2.58
N PHE A 25 -5.83 -4.67 2.35
CA PHE A 25 -6.67 -3.78 3.12
C PHE A 25 -7.30 -2.70 2.24
N GLU A 26 -8.46 -2.21 2.65
CA GLU A 26 -9.19 -1.10 2.00
C GLU A 26 -9.16 0.14 2.88
N VAL A 27 -9.07 1.31 2.26
CA VAL A 27 -9.16 2.62 2.91
C VAL A 27 -10.10 3.51 2.11
N LYS A 28 -11.21 3.91 2.72
CA LYS A 28 -12.13 4.89 2.16
C LYS A 28 -11.72 6.30 2.59
N ILE A 29 -11.63 7.22 1.64
CA ILE A 29 -11.25 8.62 1.90
C ILE A 29 -12.48 9.47 2.19
N ILE A 30 -12.42 10.25 3.27
CA ILE A 30 -13.50 11.15 3.74
C ILE A 30 -12.90 12.56 3.94
N PRO A 31 -12.94 13.45 2.93
CA PRO A 31 -12.47 14.83 3.08
C PRO A 31 -13.26 15.58 4.17
N GLU A 32 -12.56 16.34 5.02
CA GLU A 32 -13.16 17.04 6.16
C GLU A 32 -13.72 18.43 5.82
N ILE A 33 -13.29 19.01 4.69
CA ILE A 33 -13.63 20.38 4.30
C ILE A 33 -14.02 20.40 2.81
N GLU A 34 -15.08 21.13 2.46
CA GLU A 34 -15.39 21.49 1.08
C GLU A 34 -14.19 22.19 0.45
N GLU A 35 -13.52 21.52 -0.51
CA GLU A 35 -12.54 21.90 -1.56
C GLU A 35 -11.57 23.10 -1.39
N LYS A 36 -11.87 24.14 -0.60
CA LYS A 36 -11.12 25.39 -0.44
C LYS A 36 -9.79 25.24 0.29
N CYS A 37 -9.69 24.33 1.26
CA CYS A 37 -8.43 23.94 1.89
C CYS A 37 -8.07 22.55 1.37
N GLY A 38 -7.31 22.49 0.28
CA GLY A 38 -6.96 21.23 -0.38
C GLY A 38 -6.56 20.13 0.62
N TRP A 39 -7.08 18.93 0.41
CA TRP A 39 -6.80 17.76 1.21
C TRP A 39 -5.75 16.88 0.52
N SER A 40 -5.03 16.08 1.30
CA SER A 40 -4.17 15.04 0.73
C SER A 40 -4.15 13.78 1.58
N ALA A 41 -4.03 12.65 0.90
CA ALA A 41 -3.89 11.34 1.51
C ALA A 41 -2.78 10.57 0.81
N GLU A 42 -1.94 9.88 1.57
CA GLU A 42 -0.97 8.91 1.07
C GLU A 42 -1.25 7.56 1.74
N ILE A 43 -1.63 6.55 0.97
CA ILE A 43 -2.04 5.23 1.48
C ILE A 43 -1.12 4.15 0.93
N GLY A 44 -0.69 3.21 1.77
CA GLY A 44 0.06 2.04 1.30
C GLY A 44 0.85 1.36 2.40
N LEU A 45 2.06 0.89 2.09
CA LEU A 45 2.88 0.08 2.99
C LEU A 45 4.11 0.83 3.50
N PHE A 46 4.49 0.49 4.72
CA PHE A 46 5.72 0.91 5.38
C PHE A 46 6.54 -0.33 5.71
N LYS A 47 7.74 -0.47 5.14
CA LYS A 47 8.62 -1.63 5.36
C LYS A 47 9.74 -1.25 6.33
N ASN A 48 9.91 -2.07 7.38
CA ASN A 48 11.02 -2.05 8.34
C ASN A 48 11.43 -0.64 8.83
N ASN A 49 10.44 0.23 9.04
CA ASN A 49 10.64 1.62 9.48
C ASN A 49 11.47 2.54 8.56
N SER A 50 11.85 2.09 7.38
CA SER A 50 12.78 2.82 6.49
C SER A 50 12.23 3.05 5.10
N GLN A 51 11.42 2.12 4.57
CA GLN A 51 10.92 2.19 3.20
C GLN A 51 9.41 2.42 3.17
N GLN A 52 8.95 3.19 2.18
CA GLN A 52 7.53 3.49 1.98
C GLN A 52 7.13 3.20 0.54
N PHE A 53 5.94 2.64 0.35
CA PHE A 53 5.33 2.40 -0.94
C PHE A 53 3.87 2.87 -0.87
N ARG A 54 3.55 3.99 -1.51
CA ARG A 54 2.26 4.66 -1.30
C ARG A 54 1.65 5.19 -2.58
N VAL A 55 0.33 5.21 -2.65
CA VAL A 55 -0.42 6.02 -3.60
C VAL A 55 -0.83 7.33 -2.93
N CYS A 56 -0.59 8.44 -3.62
CA CYS A 56 -0.92 9.79 -3.18
C CYS A 56 -2.23 10.25 -3.83
N SER A 57 -2.97 11.13 -3.16
CA SER A 57 -4.26 11.66 -3.64
C SER A 57 -4.18 12.34 -5.00
N ASN A 58 -3.01 12.86 -5.37
CA ASN A 58 -2.73 13.42 -6.70
C ASN A 58 -2.46 12.35 -7.78
N GLY A 59 -2.72 11.07 -7.51
CA GLY A 59 -2.57 9.99 -8.47
C GLY A 59 -1.13 9.57 -8.76
N LEU A 60 -0.19 9.93 -7.88
CA LEU A 60 1.19 9.50 -7.98
C LEU A 60 1.43 8.28 -7.08
N PHE A 61 2.20 7.33 -7.60
CA PHE A 61 2.84 6.32 -6.75
C PHE A 61 4.19 6.87 -6.28
N CYS A 62 4.46 6.75 -4.99
CA CYS A 62 5.65 7.26 -4.34
C CYS A 62 6.38 6.13 -3.61
N SER A 63 7.68 6.01 -3.88
CA SER A 63 8.57 5.09 -3.14
C SER A 63 9.72 5.84 -2.46
N LYS A 64 10.04 5.46 -1.22
CA LYS A 64 11.20 5.94 -0.47
C LYS A 64 12.03 4.76 -0.02
N THR A 65 13.34 4.83 -0.27
CA THR A 65 14.31 3.79 0.14
C THR A 65 14.87 4.01 1.54
N ASN A 66 14.85 5.24 2.05
CA ASN A 66 15.07 5.56 3.46
C ASN A 66 14.27 6.82 3.84
N LEU A 67 14.06 7.10 5.13
CA LEU A 67 13.26 8.24 5.59
C LEU A 67 13.84 9.61 5.20
N ASN A 68 15.16 9.67 4.98
CA ASN A 68 15.91 10.89 4.70
C ASN A 68 16.13 11.11 3.20
N SER A 69 15.72 10.19 2.34
CA SER A 69 15.90 10.29 0.89
C SER A 69 14.71 10.99 0.25
N PRO A 70 14.95 11.80 -0.79
CA PRO A 70 13.87 12.29 -1.62
C PRO A 70 13.14 11.08 -2.25
N TYR A 71 11.84 11.23 -2.50
CA TYR A 71 11.06 10.20 -3.20
C TYR A 71 11.74 9.85 -4.53
N LYS A 72 12.10 8.58 -4.72
CA LYS A 72 12.59 8.10 -6.01
C LYS A 72 11.39 7.73 -6.87
N GLN A 73 11.33 8.39 -8.04
CA GLN A 73 10.38 8.19 -9.14
C GLN A 73 8.89 8.15 -8.74
N SER A 74 8.20 9.26 -8.99
CA SER A 74 6.75 9.28 -9.08
C SER A 74 6.32 8.63 -10.40
N GLN A 75 5.93 7.36 -10.38
CA GLN A 75 5.22 6.81 -11.53
C GLN A 75 3.75 7.23 -11.42
N MET A 76 3.17 7.66 -12.54
CA MET A 76 1.73 7.95 -12.57
C MET A 76 0.98 6.66 -12.24
N PHE A 77 0.20 6.70 -11.17
CA PHE A 77 -0.66 5.60 -10.76
C PHE A 77 -1.92 5.52 -11.64
N GLY A 78 -2.27 6.63 -12.29
CA GLY A 78 -3.18 6.65 -13.45
C GLY A 78 -4.51 7.36 -13.23
N CYS A 79 -4.82 7.83 -12.02
CA CYS A 79 -5.98 8.70 -11.77
C CYS A 79 -5.86 9.45 -10.43
N LEU A 80 -6.52 10.60 -10.34
CA LEU A 80 -6.68 11.37 -9.10
C LEU A 80 -7.64 10.63 -8.17
N ILE A 81 -7.31 10.57 -6.88
CA ILE A 81 -8.20 10.05 -5.85
C ILE A 81 -9.25 11.12 -5.55
N LYS A 82 -10.51 10.70 -5.47
CA LYS A 82 -11.66 11.55 -5.20
C LYS A 82 -12.24 11.27 -3.81
N SER A 83 -13.14 12.16 -3.39
CA SER A 83 -13.95 11.96 -2.19
C SER A 83 -14.71 10.63 -2.28
N ASN A 84 -14.71 9.86 -1.19
CA ASN A 84 -15.33 8.54 -1.06
C ASN A 84 -14.72 7.43 -1.92
N ASP A 85 -13.64 7.68 -2.66
CA ASP A 85 -12.90 6.59 -3.30
C ASP A 85 -12.38 5.61 -2.24
N ILE A 86 -12.41 4.34 -2.60
CA ILE A 86 -11.86 3.24 -1.80
C ILE A 86 -10.56 2.79 -2.43
N ILE A 87 -9.48 3.00 -1.69
CA ILE A 87 -8.15 2.60 -2.08
C ILE A 87 -7.88 1.23 -1.47
N GLY A 88 -7.59 0.25 -2.32
CA GLY A 88 -7.06 -1.03 -1.89
C GLY A 88 -5.56 -1.07 -2.01
N CYS A 89 -4.90 -1.74 -1.07
CA CYS A 89 -3.47 -2.03 -1.14
C CYS A 89 -3.25 -3.50 -0.84
N GLY A 90 -2.66 -4.21 -1.81
CA GLY A 90 -2.42 -5.64 -1.76
C GLY A 90 -0.96 -5.98 -1.92
N ILE A 91 -0.48 -6.95 -1.15
CA ILE A 91 0.85 -7.54 -1.32
C ILE A 91 0.72 -9.05 -1.37
N TYR A 92 1.21 -9.62 -2.47
CA TYR A 92 1.29 -11.06 -2.68
C TYR A 92 2.72 -11.53 -2.44
N PHE A 93 2.86 -12.50 -1.53
CA PHE A 93 4.10 -13.21 -1.28
C PHE A 93 4.03 -14.58 -1.96
N PRO A 94 4.92 -14.87 -2.92
CA PRO A 94 5.05 -16.22 -3.44
C PRO A 94 5.61 -17.15 -2.36
N LYS A 95 5.28 -18.43 -2.45
CA LYS A 95 5.89 -19.49 -1.65
C LYS A 95 7.40 -19.45 -1.83
N LEU A 96 8.12 -19.44 -0.72
CA LEU A 96 9.58 -19.38 -0.72
C LEU A 96 10.12 -20.81 -0.83
N ASN A 97 10.28 -21.31 -2.06
CA ASN A 97 10.93 -22.60 -2.31
C ASN A 97 12.46 -22.41 -2.34
N ASN A 98 13.18 -23.22 -1.55
CA ASN A 98 14.65 -23.15 -1.42
C ASN A 98 15.42 -23.48 -2.72
N GLU A 99 14.74 -24.06 -3.73
CA GLU A 99 15.38 -24.58 -4.94
C GLU A 99 15.52 -23.54 -6.06
N ASN A 100 14.66 -22.52 -6.12
CA ASN A 100 14.67 -21.51 -7.18
C ASN A 100 14.74 -20.09 -6.59
N LYS A 101 15.97 -19.58 -6.41
CA LYS A 101 16.24 -18.22 -5.92
C LYS A 101 15.84 -17.11 -6.90
N GLU A 102 15.58 -17.43 -8.17
CA GLU A 102 15.45 -16.45 -9.26
C GLU A 102 14.08 -15.74 -9.33
N SER A 103 13.11 -16.04 -8.46
CA SER A 103 11.78 -15.38 -8.51
C SER A 103 11.13 -15.15 -7.15
N LEU A 104 11.92 -14.81 -6.12
CA LEU A 104 11.41 -14.48 -4.78
C LEU A 104 11.02 -13.00 -4.66
N ASN A 105 10.22 -12.47 -5.59
CA ASN A 105 9.73 -11.09 -5.49
C ASN A 105 8.31 -11.08 -4.94
N ALA A 106 8.05 -10.29 -3.91
CA ALA A 106 6.69 -9.95 -3.54
C ALA A 106 6.10 -9.00 -4.58
N GLN A 107 4.82 -9.19 -4.89
CA GLN A 107 4.08 -8.35 -5.81
C GLN A 107 3.20 -7.38 -5.03
N LEU A 108 3.50 -6.09 -5.09
CA LEU A 108 2.68 -5.03 -4.53
C LEU A 108 1.81 -4.42 -5.64
N PHE A 109 0.52 -4.28 -5.33
CA PHE A 109 -0.44 -3.63 -6.20
C PHE A 109 -1.40 -2.76 -5.38
N PHE A 110 -2.11 -1.90 -6.10
CA PHE A 110 -3.10 -1.01 -5.52
C PHE A 110 -4.33 -0.98 -6.41
N THR A 111 -5.48 -0.77 -5.80
CA THR A 111 -6.77 -0.66 -6.49
C THR A 111 -7.44 0.65 -6.12
N ILE A 112 -8.24 1.21 -7.03
CA ILE A 112 -9.19 2.28 -6.72
C ILE A 112 -10.57 1.80 -7.14
N ASN A 113 -11.50 1.76 -6.18
CA ASN A 113 -12.86 1.26 -6.36
C ASN A 113 -12.89 -0.14 -7.00
N GLY A 114 -11.99 -1.02 -6.53
CA GLY A 114 -11.87 -2.41 -6.97
C GLY A 114 -11.08 -2.63 -8.26
N GLU A 115 -10.75 -1.57 -9.01
CA GLU A 115 -9.96 -1.71 -10.23
C GLU A 115 -8.47 -1.54 -9.92
N LYS A 116 -7.65 -2.52 -10.32
CA LYS A 116 -6.18 -2.39 -10.27
C LYS A 116 -5.72 -1.19 -11.10
N LYS A 117 -4.84 -0.37 -10.52
CA LYS A 117 -4.28 0.82 -11.16
C LYS A 117 -2.75 0.74 -11.12
N GLY A 118 -2.11 1.40 -12.09
CA GLY A 118 -0.66 1.35 -12.26
C GLY A 118 -0.13 -0.04 -12.62
N LYS A 119 1.20 -0.18 -12.59
CA LYS A 119 1.89 -1.47 -12.78
C LYS A 119 2.08 -2.16 -11.42
N THR A 120 2.13 -3.49 -11.43
CA THR A 120 2.61 -4.27 -10.27
C THR A 120 4.04 -3.84 -9.94
N ILE A 121 4.30 -3.65 -8.65
CA ILE A 121 5.62 -3.33 -8.11
C ILE A 121 6.23 -4.61 -7.56
N PHE A 122 7.41 -4.99 -8.05
CA PHE A 122 8.14 -6.15 -7.56
C PHE A 122 9.10 -5.73 -6.45
N LEU A 123 8.97 -6.37 -5.29
CA LEU A 123 9.77 -6.10 -4.09
C LEU A 123 10.68 -7.30 -3.82
N ASP A 124 11.99 -7.05 -3.81
CA ASP A 124 12.99 -8.09 -3.56
C ASP A 124 12.88 -8.62 -2.12
N LEU A 125 12.74 -9.95 -2.01
CA LEU A 125 12.73 -10.69 -0.73
C LEU A 125 14.07 -11.39 -0.44
N ASN A 126 15.12 -11.13 -1.22
CA ASN A 126 16.45 -11.71 -0.98
C ASN A 126 17.31 -10.87 -0.01
N ASP A 127 16.83 -9.70 0.42
CA ASP A 127 17.55 -8.83 1.34
C ASP A 127 17.68 -9.51 2.72
N SER A 128 18.88 -10.00 3.04
CA SER A 128 19.14 -10.87 4.20
C SER A 128 19.09 -10.17 5.56
N GLU A 129 18.91 -8.84 5.57
CA GLU A 129 18.82 -8.06 6.79
C GLU A 129 17.36 -7.78 7.18
N ASN A 130 16.89 -8.58 8.14
CA ASN A 130 15.65 -8.43 8.92
C ASN A 130 14.34 -8.93 8.28
N SER A 131 13.50 -9.52 9.13
CA SER A 131 12.12 -9.94 8.87
C SER A 131 11.42 -8.95 7.94
N PHE A 132 10.96 -9.42 6.78
CA PHE A 132 10.18 -8.62 5.85
C PHE A 132 8.82 -8.28 6.47
N GLN A 133 8.74 -7.17 7.19
CA GLN A 133 7.50 -6.72 7.80
C GLN A 133 6.99 -5.47 7.10
N TYR A 134 5.79 -5.60 6.53
CA TYR A 134 5.12 -4.54 5.79
C TYR A 134 3.89 -4.08 6.57
N PHE A 135 3.94 -2.86 7.07
CA PHE A 135 2.85 -2.30 7.86
C PHE A 135 1.93 -1.47 6.97
N PRO A 136 0.62 -1.71 6.96
CA PRO A 136 -0.33 -0.74 6.44
C PRO A 136 -0.10 0.64 7.05
N SER A 137 -0.12 1.67 6.21
CA SER A 137 0.16 3.03 6.64
C SER A 137 -0.66 4.04 5.86
N ALA A 138 -1.01 5.13 6.53
CA ALA A 138 -1.66 6.29 5.96
C ALA A 138 -0.93 7.57 6.38
N SER A 139 -0.97 8.59 5.55
CA SER A 139 -0.60 9.95 5.93
C SER A 139 -1.66 10.91 5.40
N LEU A 140 -2.26 11.68 6.31
CA LEU A 140 -3.49 12.42 6.06
C LEU A 140 -3.28 13.90 6.33
N PHE A 141 -3.86 14.74 5.48
CA PHE A 141 -3.92 16.19 5.65
C PHE A 141 -5.32 16.67 5.27
N CYS A 142 -6.02 17.31 6.22
CA CYS A 142 -7.39 17.82 6.06
C CYS A 142 -8.40 16.78 5.53
N CYS A 143 -8.20 15.51 5.89
CA CYS A 143 -9.12 14.42 5.58
C CYS A 143 -9.08 13.34 6.67
N SER A 144 -10.19 12.65 6.78
CA SER A 144 -10.38 11.45 7.58
C SER A 144 -10.42 10.22 6.67
N VAL A 145 -10.25 9.03 7.25
CA VAL A 145 -10.36 7.76 6.53
C VAL A 145 -11.05 6.70 7.36
N GLU A 146 -11.73 5.78 6.68
CA GLU A 146 -12.19 4.51 7.24
C GLU A 146 -11.34 3.39 6.68
N ALA A 147 -10.77 2.54 7.54
CA ALA A 147 -9.92 1.43 7.13
C ALA A 147 -10.59 0.08 7.42
N ASN A 148 -10.52 -0.84 6.47
CA ASN A 148 -10.94 -2.23 6.64
C ASN A 148 -9.73 -3.16 6.38
N PHE A 149 -9.30 -3.86 7.42
CA PHE A 149 -8.20 -4.83 7.38
C PHE A 149 -8.69 -6.28 7.22
N GLY A 150 -9.94 -6.48 6.79
CA GLY A 150 -10.57 -7.78 6.64
C GLY A 150 -11.40 -8.23 7.85
N THR A 151 -11.60 -7.36 8.85
CA THR A 151 -12.56 -7.60 9.95
C THR A 151 -14.00 -7.57 9.45
N ASN A 152 -14.27 -6.70 8.47
CA ASN A 152 -15.50 -6.69 7.70
C ASN A 152 -15.24 -7.26 6.30
N LYS A 153 -16.29 -7.74 5.65
CA LYS A 153 -16.20 -8.16 4.24
C LYS A 153 -15.68 -6.98 3.39
N PHE A 154 -14.65 -7.24 2.60
CA PHE A 154 -14.16 -6.27 1.62
C PHE A 154 -15.26 -5.90 0.62
N LEU A 155 -15.31 -4.63 0.23
CA LEU A 155 -16.29 -4.14 -0.73
C LEU A 155 -15.98 -4.67 -2.14
N TYR A 156 -14.71 -4.83 -2.47
CA TYR A 156 -14.27 -5.35 -3.76
C TYR A 156 -13.70 -6.76 -3.66
N LYS A 157 -13.90 -7.54 -4.72
CA LYS A 157 -13.34 -8.89 -4.83
C LYS A 157 -11.84 -8.80 -5.05
N ILE A 158 -11.10 -9.65 -4.37
CA ILE A 158 -9.63 -9.69 -4.44
C ILE A 158 -9.08 -11.03 -4.95
N ASP A 159 -9.95 -12.02 -5.19
CA ASP A 159 -9.53 -13.38 -5.53
C ASP A 159 -8.83 -13.46 -6.90
N GLU A 160 -9.13 -12.53 -7.81
CA GLU A 160 -8.45 -12.42 -9.10
C GLU A 160 -6.95 -12.09 -8.96
N TYR A 161 -6.53 -11.45 -7.86
CA TYR A 161 -5.14 -11.06 -7.62
C TYR A 161 -4.30 -12.14 -6.92
N LYS A 162 -4.87 -13.33 -6.65
CA LYS A 162 -4.17 -14.44 -6.01
C LYS A 162 -3.35 -15.31 -6.99
N ASN A 163 -3.59 -15.16 -8.30
CA ASN A 163 -3.10 -16.08 -9.34
C ASN A 163 -2.36 -15.39 -10.51
N GLU A 164 -1.97 -14.12 -10.39
CA GLU A 164 -1.15 -13.41 -11.38
C GLU A 164 0.35 -13.62 -11.13
#